data_AF-A0A6H0WHC3-F1
#
_entry.id   AF-A0A6H0WHC3-F1
#
_cell.length_a   1.000
_cell.length_b   1.000
_cell.length_c   1.000
_cell.angle_alpha   90.00
_cell.angle_beta   90.00
_cell.angle_gamma   90.00
#
_symmetry.space_group_name_H-M   'P 1'
#
loop_
_entity.id
_entity.type
_entity.pdbx_description
1 polymer ?
#
loop_
_entity_poly.entity_id
_entity_poly.type
_entity_poly.pdbx_seq_one_letter_code
_entity_poly.pdbx_strand_id
1 'polypeptide(L)'
;MFYKIGIIENMNEYGSLNLKTTREFTQEEYTKYVKTVDYLALHLKNKHLYELIVRNGEELEKFLETFKDKNPTPATLGNPGNILFEANRLLMNYLSMVRTYNDLIPSALSKTLNSDVKKGFEKILSKMYDDFFEFRFLIRLRNYAQHFNIPFTSIIPGYDGLQVAINQRELLKYSGWSAVKEEIEEMEESIVIDGFAQTMNKIMKEVFVQTTKFYIKYITDSGEWISSLQKEVGGEELVLVYSYSEELFEEGIVKFSIMQSPDYIEAMDELKRLS
;
A
#
# COMPACT_ATOMS: atom_id res chain seq x y z
N MET A 1 18.53 30.94 -3.36
CA MET A 1 18.76 29.80 -4.27
C MET A 1 18.33 30.24 -5.65
N PHE A 2 19.08 29.81 -6.66
CA PHE A 2 18.84 30.09 -8.06
C PHE A 2 18.50 28.77 -8.77
N TYR A 3 17.49 28.78 -9.63
CA TYR A 3 16.95 27.57 -10.25
C TYR A 3 16.79 27.76 -11.77
N LYS A 4 17.08 26.70 -12.52
CA LYS A 4 16.77 26.57 -13.95
C LYS A 4 16.08 25.24 -14.23
N ILE A 5 15.20 25.23 -15.22
CA ILE A 5 14.61 24.00 -15.75
C ILE A 5 15.31 23.62 -17.05
N GLY A 6 15.41 22.32 -17.31
CA GLY A 6 16.06 21.79 -18.49
C GLY A 6 15.66 20.37 -18.80
N ILE A 7 16.44 19.75 -19.68
CA ILE A 7 16.32 18.35 -20.08
C ILE A 7 17.67 17.63 -19.96
N ILE A 8 17.61 16.30 -19.92
CA ILE A 8 18.78 15.44 -20.12
C ILE A 8 18.98 15.27 -21.63
N GLU A 9 20.13 15.68 -22.17
CA GLU A 9 20.42 15.52 -23.61
C GLU A 9 21.03 14.16 -23.94
N ASN A 10 21.99 13.69 -23.13
CA ASN A 10 22.64 12.39 -23.26
C ASN A 10 23.49 12.07 -22.02
N MET A 11 23.92 10.82 -21.92
CA MET A 11 24.95 10.39 -20.98
C MET A 11 26.27 10.30 -21.74
N ASN A 12 27.32 10.96 -21.25
CA ASN A 12 28.63 10.88 -21.87
C ASN A 12 29.27 9.50 -21.64
N GLU A 13 30.37 9.23 -22.34
CA GLU A 13 31.09 7.94 -22.33
C GLU A 13 31.58 7.51 -20.93
N TYR A 14 31.60 8.45 -19.97
CA TYR A 14 32.03 8.26 -18.60
C TYR A 14 30.85 8.16 -17.61
N GLY A 15 29.61 8.09 -18.09
CA GLY A 15 28.41 7.98 -17.28
C GLY A 15 27.89 9.29 -16.68
N SER A 16 28.44 10.45 -17.09
CA SER A 16 27.96 11.76 -16.63
C SER A 16 26.83 12.27 -17.52
N LEU A 17 25.76 12.79 -16.91
CA LEU A 17 24.61 13.35 -17.62
C LEU A 17 24.95 14.75 -18.16
N ASN A 18 24.76 14.95 -19.46
CA ASN A 18 24.78 16.28 -20.06
C ASN A 18 23.39 16.90 -19.93
N LEU A 19 23.35 18.04 -19.25
CA LEU A 19 22.12 18.76 -18.96
C LEU A 19 22.05 20.01 -19.83
N LYS A 20 20.88 20.25 -20.43
CA LYS A 20 20.59 21.50 -21.13
C LYS A 20 19.52 22.25 -20.38
N THR A 21 19.91 23.39 -19.81
CA THR A 21 18.95 24.33 -19.19
C THR A 21 18.29 25.21 -20.24
N THR A 22 16.98 25.38 -20.14
CA THR A 22 16.18 26.14 -21.10
C THR A 22 15.89 27.56 -20.59
N ARG A 23 15.44 27.69 -19.34
CA ARG A 23 15.15 28.99 -18.71
C ARG A 23 15.27 28.94 -17.19
N GLU A 24 15.21 30.11 -16.57
CA GLU A 24 15.01 30.23 -15.13
C GLU A 24 13.73 29.56 -14.66
N PHE A 25 13.79 28.94 -13.50
CA PHE A 25 12.67 28.31 -12.82
C PHE A 25 12.33 29.17 -11.60
N THR A 26 11.13 29.73 -11.58
CA THR A 26 10.77 30.73 -10.58
C THR A 26 10.61 30.10 -9.19
N GLN A 27 10.69 30.94 -8.16
CA GLN A 27 10.44 30.49 -6.79
C GLN A 27 9.01 29.95 -6.59
N GLU A 28 8.04 30.50 -7.33
CA GLU A 28 6.65 30.04 -7.34
C GLU A 28 6.53 28.64 -7.96
N GLU A 29 7.18 28.42 -9.11
CA GLU A 29 7.23 27.10 -9.75
C GLU A 29 7.95 26.08 -8.88
N TYR A 30 9.04 26.47 -8.20
CA TYR A 30 9.70 25.61 -7.22
C TYR A 30 8.78 25.21 -6.07
N THR A 31 8.05 26.18 -5.52
CA THR A 31 7.09 25.92 -4.44
C THR A 31 5.97 24.98 -4.90
N LYS A 32 5.47 25.17 -6.13
CA LYS A 32 4.49 24.28 -6.76
C LYS A 32 5.07 22.88 -7.04
N TYR A 33 6.33 22.79 -7.44
CA TYR A 33 7.02 21.52 -7.66
C TYR A 33 7.14 20.70 -6.38
N VAL A 34 7.56 21.32 -5.27
CA VAL A 34 7.65 20.64 -3.98
C VAL A 34 6.29 20.05 -3.57
N LYS A 35 5.20 20.80 -3.75
CA LYS A 35 3.85 20.29 -3.48
C LYS A 35 3.44 19.15 -4.41
N THR A 36 3.79 19.25 -5.68
CA THR A 36 3.55 18.21 -6.69
C THR A 36 4.22 16.90 -6.28
N VAL A 37 5.48 16.96 -5.81
CA VAL A 37 6.23 15.81 -5.28
C VAL A 37 5.54 15.21 -4.04
N ASP A 38 5.05 16.03 -3.12
CA ASP A 38 4.34 15.54 -1.93
C ASP A 38 3.07 14.75 -2.29
N TYR A 39 2.33 15.19 -3.32
CA TYR A 39 1.13 14.48 -3.79
C TYR A 39 1.48 13.13 -4.40
N LEU A 40 2.49 13.08 -5.28
CA LEU A 40 2.95 11.81 -5.87
C LEU A 40 3.44 10.84 -4.80
N ALA A 41 4.24 11.33 -3.84
CA ALA A 41 4.73 10.51 -2.73
C ALA A 41 3.58 9.95 -1.88
N LEU A 42 2.50 10.71 -1.66
CA LEU A 42 1.30 10.23 -0.99
C LEU A 42 0.62 9.11 -1.79
N HIS A 43 0.47 9.28 -3.11
CA HIS A 43 -0.14 8.27 -3.98
C HIS A 43 0.66 6.96 -3.99
N LEU A 44 1.98 7.05 -4.21
CA LEU A 44 2.87 5.88 -4.21
C LEU A 44 2.84 5.17 -2.85
N LYS A 45 2.82 5.92 -1.74
CA LYS A 45 2.67 5.32 -0.41
C LYS A 45 1.34 4.58 -0.25
N ASN A 46 0.23 5.15 -0.74
CA ASN A 46 -1.08 4.50 -0.71
C ASN A 46 -1.08 3.18 -1.51
N LYS A 47 -0.54 3.23 -2.74
CA LYS A 47 -0.41 2.08 -3.64
C LYS A 47 0.45 0.99 -3.05
N HIS A 48 1.70 1.30 -2.67
CA HIS A 48 2.64 0.29 -2.18
C HIS A 48 2.17 -0.38 -0.88
N LEU A 49 1.54 0.36 0.05
CA LEU A 49 0.99 -0.25 1.26
C LEU A 49 -0.20 -1.19 0.94
N TYR A 50 -1.03 -0.85 -0.05
CA TYR A 50 -2.09 -1.74 -0.52
C TYR A 50 -1.52 -2.98 -1.21
N GLU A 51 -0.51 -2.84 -2.08
CA GLU A 51 0.15 -3.98 -2.75
C GLU A 51 0.81 -4.93 -1.75
N LEU A 52 1.40 -4.41 -0.66
CA LEU A 52 1.93 -5.23 0.42
C LEU A 52 0.84 -6.08 1.09
N ILE A 53 -0.36 -5.52 1.30
CA ILE A 53 -1.51 -6.28 1.82
C ILE A 53 -1.86 -7.39 0.83
N VAL A 54 -2.06 -7.05 -0.44
CA VAL A 54 -2.47 -8.00 -1.48
C VAL A 54 -1.51 -9.18 -1.54
N ARG A 55 -0.21 -8.90 -1.68
CA ARG A 55 0.82 -9.93 -1.80
C ARG A 55 0.89 -10.84 -0.58
N ASN A 56 0.82 -10.30 0.63
CA ASN A 56 0.83 -11.13 1.84
C ASN A 56 -0.44 -11.99 1.96
N GLY A 57 -1.58 -11.48 1.50
CA GLY A 57 -2.83 -12.25 1.48
C GLY A 57 -2.77 -13.39 0.45
N GLU A 58 -2.27 -13.13 -0.75
CA GLU A 58 -2.08 -14.15 -1.79
C GLU A 58 -1.09 -15.23 -1.36
N GLU A 59 0.00 -14.86 -0.68
CA GLU A 59 0.98 -15.81 -0.13
C GLU A 59 0.34 -16.73 0.93
N LEU A 60 -0.50 -16.17 1.82
CA LEU A 60 -1.25 -16.95 2.80
C LEU A 60 -2.22 -17.92 2.13
N GLU A 61 -3.06 -17.44 1.22
CA GLU A 61 -4.10 -18.24 0.57
C GLU A 61 -3.49 -19.37 -0.25
N LYS A 62 -2.44 -19.06 -1.03
CA LYS A 62 -1.71 -20.08 -1.79
C LYS A 62 -1.13 -21.17 -0.88
N PHE A 63 -0.62 -20.80 0.29
CA PHE A 63 -0.14 -21.77 1.26
C PHE A 63 -1.27 -22.65 1.78
N LEU A 64 -2.41 -22.06 2.19
CA LEU A 64 -3.58 -22.81 2.67
C LEU A 64 -4.16 -23.74 1.57
N GLU A 65 -4.17 -23.30 0.32
CA GLU A 65 -4.63 -24.10 -0.84
C GLU A 65 -3.75 -25.32 -1.12
N THR A 66 -2.46 -25.30 -0.72
CA THR A 66 -1.53 -26.40 -0.98
C THR A 66 -1.99 -27.73 -0.34
N PHE A 67 -2.82 -27.67 0.69
CA PHE A 67 -3.30 -28.85 1.43
C PHE A 67 -4.65 -29.38 0.94
N LYS A 68 -5.29 -28.70 -0.01
CA LYS A 68 -6.58 -29.12 -0.63
C LYS A 68 -6.39 -30.18 -1.72
N ASP A 69 -5.45 -31.11 -1.52
CA ASP A 69 -5.34 -32.32 -2.32
C ASP A 69 -6.15 -33.43 -1.66
N LYS A 70 -6.98 -34.13 -2.46
CA LYS A 70 -7.80 -35.26 -2.02
C LYS A 70 -6.97 -36.49 -1.65
N ASN A 71 -5.71 -36.55 -2.09
CA ASN A 71 -4.79 -37.66 -1.82
C ASN A 71 -3.50 -37.17 -1.14
N PRO A 72 -3.58 -36.63 0.10
CA PRO A 72 -2.40 -36.11 0.76
C PRO A 72 -1.43 -37.26 1.06
N THR A 73 -0.18 -37.14 0.61
CA THR A 73 0.88 -38.11 0.94
C THR A 73 1.68 -37.62 2.15
N PRO A 74 2.36 -38.51 2.91
CA PRO A 74 3.27 -38.09 3.98
C PRO A 74 4.37 -37.11 3.51
N ALA A 75 4.77 -37.21 2.23
CA ALA A 75 5.71 -36.28 1.62
C ALA A 75 5.09 -34.91 1.32
N THR A 76 3.79 -34.85 1.00
CA THR A 76 3.03 -33.61 0.78
C THR A 76 2.64 -32.93 2.09
N LEU A 77 2.41 -33.72 3.15
CA LEU A 77 1.94 -33.24 4.45
C LEU A 77 3.05 -32.72 5.37
N GLY A 78 4.28 -33.21 5.22
CA GLY A 78 5.36 -32.86 6.14
C GLY A 78 4.97 -33.06 7.61
N ASN A 79 5.56 -32.26 8.51
CA ASN A 79 5.23 -32.26 9.93
C ASN A 79 4.05 -31.30 10.19
N PRO A 80 2.93 -31.76 10.80
CA PRO A 80 1.78 -30.90 11.13
C PRO A 80 2.12 -29.63 11.92
N GLY A 81 3.11 -29.71 12.83
CA GLY A 81 3.60 -28.55 13.57
C GLY A 81 4.26 -27.52 12.68
N ASN A 82 4.99 -27.94 11.64
CA ASN A 82 5.60 -27.02 10.68
C ASN A 82 4.54 -26.34 9.79
N ILE A 83 3.48 -27.07 9.41
CA ILE A 83 2.35 -26.48 8.68
C ILE A 83 1.70 -25.38 9.52
N LEU A 84 1.34 -25.70 10.77
CA LEU A 84 0.70 -24.74 11.67
C LEU A 84 1.60 -23.54 11.97
N PHE A 85 2.90 -23.75 12.14
CA PHE A 85 3.87 -22.67 12.31
C PHE A 85 3.86 -21.73 11.11
N GLU A 86 3.97 -22.27 9.89
CA GLU A 86 4.06 -21.46 8.68
C GLU A 86 2.73 -20.76 8.36
N ALA A 87 1.58 -21.42 8.56
CA ALA A 87 0.26 -20.81 8.44
C ALA A 87 0.12 -19.59 9.37
N ASN A 88 0.51 -19.74 10.64
CA ASN A 88 0.47 -18.64 11.61
C ASN A 88 1.45 -17.52 11.23
N ARG A 89 2.66 -17.85 10.78
CA ARG A 89 3.65 -16.85 10.32
C ARG A 89 3.07 -16.00 9.18
N LEU A 90 2.50 -16.64 8.17
CA LEU A 90 1.88 -15.96 7.01
C LEU A 90 0.67 -15.12 7.43
N LEU A 91 -0.21 -15.66 8.27
CA LEU A 91 -1.37 -14.93 8.80
C LEU A 91 -0.93 -13.69 9.58
N MET A 92 0.06 -13.82 10.48
CA MET A 92 0.55 -12.70 11.27
C MET A 92 1.21 -11.61 10.41
N ASN A 93 1.93 -12.00 9.35
CA ASN A 93 2.48 -11.04 8.38
C ASN A 93 1.37 -10.28 7.67
N TYR A 94 0.35 -11.00 7.17
CA TYR A 94 -0.81 -10.40 6.52
C TYR A 94 -1.54 -9.40 7.42
N LEU A 95 -1.90 -9.82 8.64
CA LEU A 95 -2.56 -8.98 9.63
C LEU A 95 -1.72 -7.74 10.00
N SER A 96 -0.40 -7.87 10.00
CA SER A 96 0.51 -6.75 10.26
C SER A 96 0.53 -5.73 9.12
N MET A 97 0.43 -6.17 7.85
CA MET A 97 0.35 -5.26 6.71
C MET A 97 -0.97 -4.48 6.70
N VAL A 98 -2.09 -5.15 6.97
CA VAL A 98 -3.40 -4.48 7.12
C VAL A 98 -3.33 -3.38 8.20
N ARG A 99 -2.74 -3.70 9.36
CA ARG A 99 -2.58 -2.72 10.43
C ARG A 99 -1.68 -1.55 10.01
N THR A 100 -0.56 -1.85 9.36
CA THR A 100 0.40 -0.85 8.90
C THR A 100 -0.24 0.17 7.96
N TYR A 101 -1.08 -0.31 7.02
CA TYR A 101 -1.86 0.58 6.15
C TYR A 101 -2.78 1.50 6.97
N ASN A 102 -3.57 0.93 7.87
CA ASN A 102 -4.53 1.69 8.68
C ASN A 102 -3.87 2.74 9.60
N ASP A 103 -2.62 2.52 10.03
CA ASP A 103 -1.87 3.46 10.86
C ASP A 103 -1.15 4.56 10.05
N LEU A 104 -0.56 4.20 8.90
CA LEU A 104 0.32 5.09 8.15
C LEU A 104 -0.41 6.02 7.18
N ILE A 105 -1.53 5.60 6.62
CA ILE A 105 -2.30 6.37 5.63
C ILE A 105 -2.94 7.63 6.22
N PRO A 106 -3.65 7.62 7.35
CA PRO A 106 -4.24 8.84 7.91
C PRO A 106 -3.18 9.91 8.21
N SER A 107 -2.01 9.48 8.69
CA SER A 107 -0.89 10.39 8.94
C SER A 107 -0.33 10.99 7.65
N ALA A 108 -0.15 10.17 6.60
CA ALA A 108 0.31 10.64 5.29
C ALA A 108 -0.68 11.64 4.66
N LEU A 109 -1.97 11.28 4.63
CA LEU A 109 -3.05 12.16 4.17
C LEU A 109 -3.01 13.52 4.88
N SER A 110 -2.89 13.51 6.21
CA SER A 110 -2.92 14.76 6.98
C SER A 110 -1.71 15.65 6.80
N LYS A 111 -0.53 15.05 6.58
CA LYS A 111 0.72 15.77 6.36
C LYS A 111 0.70 16.47 5.00
N THR A 112 0.15 15.81 3.99
CA THR A 112 0.14 16.31 2.61
C THR A 112 -1.04 17.27 2.35
N LEU A 113 -2.22 16.99 2.93
CA LEU A 113 -3.44 17.77 2.71
C LEU A 113 -3.77 18.67 3.91
N ASN A 114 -4.50 18.14 4.89
CA ASN A 114 -4.93 18.82 6.11
C ASN A 114 -5.40 17.80 7.15
N SER A 115 -5.65 18.22 8.39
CA SER A 115 -6.08 17.28 9.44
C SER A 115 -7.48 16.68 9.24
N ASP A 116 -8.36 17.33 8.48
CA ASP A 116 -9.77 16.93 8.37
C ASP A 116 -9.95 15.64 7.55
N VAL A 117 -9.04 15.35 6.61
CA VAL A 117 -9.08 14.10 5.84
C VAL A 117 -8.89 12.84 6.70
N LYS A 118 -8.32 12.95 7.92
CA LYS A 118 -8.27 11.82 8.86
C LYS A 118 -9.66 11.32 9.22
N LYS A 119 -10.59 12.23 9.52
CA LYS A 119 -11.97 11.88 9.84
C LYS A 119 -12.68 11.24 8.65
N GLY A 120 -12.36 11.69 7.44
CA GLY A 120 -12.84 11.06 6.21
C GLY A 120 -12.37 9.62 6.08
N PHE A 121 -11.08 9.37 6.29
CA PHE A 121 -10.50 8.03 6.27
C PHE A 121 -11.05 7.12 7.38
N GLU A 122 -11.19 7.63 8.61
CA GLU A 122 -11.79 6.90 9.73
C GLU A 122 -13.23 6.47 9.43
N LYS A 123 -14.02 7.31 8.76
CA LYS A 123 -15.37 6.96 8.32
C LYS A 123 -15.37 5.82 7.28
N ILE A 124 -14.40 5.80 6.37
CA ILE A 124 -14.24 4.69 5.41
C ILE A 124 -13.99 3.39 6.17
N LEU A 125 -13.03 3.38 7.11
CA LEU A 125 -12.73 2.19 7.90
C LEU A 125 -13.89 1.76 8.79
N SER A 126 -14.60 2.71 9.41
CA SER A 126 -15.81 2.43 10.20
C SER A 126 -16.86 1.74 9.35
N LYS A 127 -17.10 2.24 8.12
CA LYS A 127 -18.03 1.61 7.19
C LYS A 127 -17.60 0.19 6.83
N MET A 128 -16.32 -0.04 6.54
CA MET A 128 -15.83 -1.40 6.25
C MET A 128 -15.98 -2.34 7.45
N TYR A 129 -15.77 -1.81 8.67
CA TYR A 129 -16.01 -2.53 9.90
C TYR A 129 -17.49 -2.87 10.05
N ASP A 130 -18.41 -1.95 9.84
CA ASP A 130 -19.84 -2.22 10.03
C ASP A 130 -20.40 -3.16 8.94
N ASP A 131 -19.94 -3.03 7.69
CA ASP A 131 -20.50 -3.74 6.54
C ASP A 131 -19.97 -5.18 6.37
N PHE A 132 -18.74 -5.49 6.81
CA PHE A 132 -18.08 -6.76 6.48
C PHE A 132 -17.58 -7.51 7.72
N PHE A 133 -18.07 -8.74 7.90
CA PHE A 133 -17.63 -9.63 8.97
C PHE A 133 -16.12 -9.91 8.89
N GLU A 134 -15.60 -10.27 7.71
CA GLU A 134 -14.19 -10.63 7.52
C GLU A 134 -13.26 -9.50 7.93
N PHE A 135 -13.64 -8.26 7.63
CA PHE A 135 -12.88 -7.09 8.06
C PHE A 135 -12.86 -6.97 9.59
N ARG A 136 -14.02 -7.02 10.26
CA ARG A 136 -14.07 -6.95 11.73
C ARG A 136 -13.31 -8.09 12.37
N PHE A 137 -13.57 -9.31 11.89
CA PHE A 137 -12.99 -10.54 12.42
C PHE A 137 -11.48 -10.50 12.32
N LEU A 138 -10.90 -10.20 11.16
CA LEU A 138 -9.45 -10.17 10.98
C LEU A 138 -8.79 -9.03 11.78
N ILE A 139 -9.42 -7.87 11.90
CA ILE A 139 -8.92 -6.77 12.74
C ILE A 139 -8.88 -7.19 14.22
N ARG A 140 -9.89 -7.91 14.70
CA ARG A 140 -9.91 -8.44 16.08
C ARG A 140 -8.99 -9.64 16.26
N LEU A 141 -8.88 -10.51 15.27
CA LEU A 141 -7.98 -11.65 15.24
C LEU A 141 -6.51 -11.22 15.33
N ARG A 142 -6.16 -10.07 14.72
CA ARG A 142 -4.85 -9.45 14.91
C ARG A 142 -4.57 -9.11 16.37
N ASN A 143 -5.54 -8.55 17.09
CA ASN A 143 -5.35 -8.21 18.51
C ASN A 143 -5.20 -9.48 19.36
N TYR A 144 -5.98 -10.52 19.07
CA TYR A 144 -5.80 -11.85 19.64
C TYR A 144 -4.38 -12.39 19.39
N ALA A 145 -3.94 -12.38 18.13
CA ALA A 145 -2.63 -12.90 17.70
C ALA A 145 -1.44 -12.19 18.36
N GLN A 146 -1.59 -10.91 18.68
CA GLN A 146 -0.51 -10.11 19.26
C GLN A 146 -0.47 -10.11 20.78
N HIS A 147 -1.63 -10.22 21.44
CA HIS A 147 -1.72 -10.01 22.88
C HIS A 147 -2.14 -11.25 23.67
N PHE A 148 -2.60 -12.30 22.98
CA PHE A 148 -3.19 -13.46 23.64
C PHE A 148 -2.55 -14.77 23.20
N ASN A 149 -2.72 -15.21 21.94
CA ASN A 149 -2.25 -16.52 21.51
C ASN A 149 -2.13 -16.63 19.97
N ILE A 150 -1.50 -17.68 19.46
CA ILE A 150 -1.44 -17.98 18.02
C ILE A 150 -2.81 -18.47 17.48
N PRO A 151 -3.29 -18.00 16.32
CA PRO A 151 -4.62 -18.34 15.79
C PRO A 151 -4.82 -19.80 15.36
N PHE A 152 -4.01 -20.31 14.42
CA PHE A 152 -4.24 -21.64 13.86
C PHE A 152 -3.76 -22.71 14.83
N THR A 153 -4.65 -23.64 15.17
CA THR A 153 -4.43 -24.63 16.24
C THR A 153 -4.48 -26.08 15.76
N SER A 154 -5.07 -26.34 14.60
CA SER A 154 -5.37 -27.71 14.15
C SER A 154 -5.39 -27.83 12.64
N ILE A 155 -5.16 -29.05 12.16
CA ILE A 155 -5.37 -29.46 10.77
C ILE A 155 -6.52 -30.47 10.78
N ILE A 156 -7.55 -30.23 9.98
CA ILE A 156 -8.76 -31.04 9.94
C ILE A 156 -9.01 -31.57 8.52
N PRO A 157 -9.71 -32.70 8.36
CA PRO A 157 -10.22 -33.13 7.06
C PRO A 157 -11.36 -32.21 6.61
N GLY A 158 -11.24 -31.67 5.40
CA GLY A 158 -12.29 -30.95 4.68
C GLY A 158 -12.75 -31.74 3.44
N TYR A 159 -13.68 -31.16 2.67
CA TYR A 159 -14.25 -31.81 1.47
C TYR A 159 -13.23 -32.07 0.36
N ASP A 160 -12.29 -31.13 0.16
CA ASP A 160 -11.29 -31.20 -0.91
C ASP A 160 -9.88 -31.56 -0.44
N GLY A 161 -9.69 -31.93 0.83
CA GLY A 161 -8.36 -32.26 1.35
C GLY A 161 -8.25 -31.82 2.81
N LEU A 162 -7.05 -31.47 3.23
CA LEU A 162 -6.81 -31.00 4.59
C LEU A 162 -6.91 -29.48 4.67
N GLN A 163 -7.44 -28.98 5.78
CA GLN A 163 -7.62 -27.55 6.04
C GLN A 163 -6.99 -27.18 7.36
N VAL A 164 -6.41 -25.98 7.41
CA VAL A 164 -5.89 -25.40 8.64
C VAL A 164 -7.05 -24.66 9.32
N ALA A 165 -7.27 -24.96 10.59
CA ALA A 165 -8.42 -24.45 11.33
C ALA A 165 -7.99 -23.76 12.64
N ILE A 166 -8.85 -22.82 13.04
CA ILE A 166 -8.79 -22.10 14.30
C ILE A 166 -9.84 -22.71 15.23
N ASN A 167 -9.45 -23.03 16.47
CA ASN A 167 -10.40 -23.52 17.45
C ASN A 167 -11.25 -22.36 18.02
N GLN A 168 -12.57 -22.43 17.84
CA GLN A 168 -13.52 -21.43 18.31
C GLN A 168 -13.45 -21.22 19.82
N ARG A 169 -13.36 -22.30 20.61
CA ARG A 169 -13.30 -22.21 22.08
C ARG A 169 -12.03 -21.52 22.56
N GLU A 170 -10.91 -21.73 21.87
CA GLU A 170 -9.68 -21.00 22.15
C GLU A 170 -9.82 -19.51 21.84
N LEU A 171 -10.46 -19.13 20.72
CA LEU A 171 -10.77 -17.72 20.43
C LEU A 171 -11.62 -17.10 21.54
N LEU A 172 -12.69 -17.77 21.95
CA LEU A 172 -13.65 -17.24 22.95
C LEU A 172 -13.06 -17.05 24.36
N LYS A 173 -11.85 -17.57 24.64
CA LYS A 173 -11.11 -17.24 25.88
C LYS A 173 -10.59 -15.80 25.91
N TYR A 174 -10.40 -15.18 24.74
CA TYR A 174 -10.00 -13.79 24.64
C TYR A 174 -11.23 -12.87 24.78
N SER A 175 -11.17 -11.89 25.67
CA SER A 175 -12.29 -10.97 25.93
C SER A 175 -12.37 -9.80 24.95
N GLY A 176 -11.37 -9.59 24.08
CA GLY A 176 -11.24 -8.41 23.23
C GLY A 176 -12.03 -8.42 21.91
N TRP A 177 -12.95 -9.36 21.70
CA TRP A 177 -13.71 -9.51 20.45
C TRP A 177 -14.76 -8.43 20.19
N SER A 178 -15.23 -7.73 21.22
CA SER A 178 -16.24 -6.66 21.07
C SER A 178 -17.46 -7.18 20.28
N ALA A 179 -17.95 -6.44 19.28
CA ALA A 179 -19.11 -6.80 18.47
C ALA A 179 -19.01 -8.14 17.72
N VAL A 180 -17.81 -8.69 17.53
CA VAL A 180 -17.60 -9.93 16.76
C VAL A 180 -17.81 -11.19 17.62
N LYS A 181 -17.97 -11.04 18.94
CA LYS A 181 -18.07 -12.17 19.86
C LYS A 181 -19.27 -13.07 19.55
N GLU A 182 -20.44 -12.46 19.34
CA GLU A 182 -21.69 -13.19 19.03
C GLU A 182 -21.54 -13.95 17.70
N GLU A 183 -20.97 -13.30 16.68
CA GLU A 183 -20.71 -13.92 15.38
C GLU A 183 -19.77 -15.14 15.53
N ILE A 184 -18.73 -15.07 16.38
CA ILE A 184 -17.83 -16.20 16.64
C ILE A 184 -18.54 -17.35 17.36
N GLU A 185 -19.43 -17.05 18.31
CA GLU A 185 -20.22 -18.04 19.05
C GLU A 185 -21.14 -18.86 18.12
N GLU A 186 -21.58 -18.26 17.02
CA GLU A 186 -22.42 -18.91 15.99
C GLU A 186 -21.61 -19.74 14.97
N MET A 187 -20.29 -19.58 14.91
CA MET A 187 -19.43 -20.36 14.01
C MET A 187 -19.28 -21.82 14.47
N GLU A 188 -18.84 -22.68 13.55
CA GLU A 188 -18.44 -24.04 13.90
C GLU A 188 -17.24 -24.08 14.86
N GLU A 189 -17.08 -25.17 15.63
CA GLU A 189 -15.98 -25.31 16.58
C GLU A 189 -14.60 -25.22 15.89
N SER A 190 -14.51 -25.70 14.64
CA SER A 190 -13.32 -25.58 13.80
C SER A 190 -13.54 -24.55 12.71
N ILE A 191 -13.02 -23.34 12.92
CA ILE A 191 -13.17 -22.22 12.00
C ILE A 191 -12.11 -22.32 10.91
N VAL A 192 -12.55 -22.48 9.67
CA VAL A 192 -11.69 -22.41 8.48
C VAL A 192 -11.84 -21.03 7.85
N ILE A 193 -10.71 -20.34 7.63
CA ILE A 193 -10.68 -18.96 7.10
C ILE A 193 -10.19 -18.88 5.66
N ASP A 194 -10.28 -19.97 4.92
CA ASP A 194 -9.94 -20.01 3.50
C ASP A 194 -10.72 -18.91 2.73
N GLY A 195 -10.03 -18.12 1.92
CA GLY A 195 -10.62 -17.02 1.16
C GLY A 195 -10.84 -15.73 1.97
N PHE A 196 -10.64 -15.72 3.29
CA PHE A 196 -10.82 -14.50 4.09
C PHE A 196 -9.81 -13.41 3.70
N ALA A 197 -8.57 -13.77 3.37
CA ALA A 197 -7.59 -12.79 2.93
C ALA A 197 -7.92 -12.29 1.51
N GLN A 198 -8.49 -13.13 0.64
CA GLN A 198 -8.99 -12.69 -0.66
C GLN A 198 -10.15 -11.68 -0.52
N THR A 199 -11.11 -11.97 0.35
CA THR A 199 -12.23 -11.05 0.65
C THR A 199 -11.73 -9.75 1.24
N MET A 200 -10.84 -9.84 2.23
CA MET A 200 -10.22 -8.67 2.86
C MET A 200 -9.39 -7.84 1.88
N ASN A 201 -8.68 -8.47 0.92
CA ASN A 201 -7.98 -7.75 -0.15
C ASN A 201 -8.96 -6.95 -1.03
N LYS A 202 -10.14 -7.49 -1.34
CA LYS A 202 -11.19 -6.75 -2.08
C LYS A 202 -11.73 -5.57 -1.26
N ILE A 203 -11.93 -5.76 0.05
CA ILE A 203 -12.36 -4.67 0.95
C ILE A 203 -11.29 -3.59 1.02
N MET A 204 -10.01 -3.97 1.17
CA MET A 204 -8.90 -3.02 1.20
C MET A 204 -8.68 -2.33 -0.15
N LYS A 205 -9.06 -2.95 -1.27
CA LYS A 205 -9.10 -2.29 -2.57
C LYS A 205 -10.10 -1.14 -2.58
N GLU A 206 -11.29 -1.35 -2.02
CA GLU A 206 -12.28 -0.27 -1.87
C GLU A 206 -11.75 0.85 -0.97
N VAL A 207 -11.10 0.51 0.15
CA VAL A 207 -10.44 1.50 1.01
C VAL A 207 -9.37 2.28 0.24
N PHE A 208 -8.54 1.60 -0.55
CA PHE A 208 -7.53 2.21 -1.40
C PHE A 208 -8.15 3.20 -2.40
N VAL A 209 -9.21 2.80 -3.11
CA VAL A 209 -9.91 3.65 -4.09
C VAL A 209 -10.54 4.87 -3.42
N GLN A 210 -11.25 4.67 -2.31
CA GLN A 210 -11.88 5.77 -1.57
C GLN A 210 -10.84 6.73 -0.98
N THR A 211 -9.71 6.20 -0.51
CA THR A 211 -8.57 7.00 -0.03
C THR A 211 -7.99 7.87 -1.14
N THR A 212 -7.86 7.31 -2.34
CA THR A 212 -7.35 8.03 -3.51
C THR A 212 -8.20 9.24 -3.90
N LYS A 213 -9.52 9.19 -3.68
CA LYS A 213 -10.42 10.32 -3.94
C LYS A 213 -10.10 11.57 -3.13
N PHE A 214 -9.40 11.47 -1.99
CA PHE A 214 -8.99 12.65 -1.22
C PHE A 214 -7.98 13.53 -1.96
N TYR A 215 -7.20 12.96 -2.88
CA TYR A 215 -6.09 13.67 -3.51
C TYR A 215 -5.99 13.51 -5.03
N ILE A 216 -6.89 12.75 -5.67
CA ILE A 216 -6.87 12.48 -7.11
C ILE A 216 -6.73 13.77 -7.95
N LYS A 217 -7.48 14.81 -7.61
CA LYS A 217 -7.42 16.10 -8.30
C LYS A 217 -6.01 16.70 -8.27
N TYR A 218 -5.32 16.63 -7.14
CA TYR A 218 -3.97 17.19 -7.03
C TYR A 218 -2.97 16.43 -7.90
N ILE A 219 -3.10 15.11 -8.02
CA ILE A 219 -2.26 14.31 -8.94
C ILE A 219 -2.55 14.69 -10.40
N THR A 220 -3.82 14.83 -10.77
CA THR A 220 -4.21 15.24 -12.13
C THR A 220 -3.66 16.63 -12.46
N ASP A 221 -3.92 17.62 -11.61
CA ASP A 221 -3.44 19.00 -11.79
C ASP A 221 -1.90 19.06 -11.86
N SER A 222 -1.22 18.25 -11.04
CA SER A 222 0.24 18.10 -11.05
C SER A 222 0.75 17.48 -12.35
N GLY A 223 0.15 16.39 -12.81
CA GLY A 223 0.53 15.73 -14.05
C GLY A 223 0.33 16.62 -15.27
N GLU A 224 -0.79 17.33 -15.36
CA GLU A 224 -1.05 18.31 -16.42
C GLU A 224 -0.01 19.44 -16.42
N TRP A 225 0.37 19.94 -15.25
CA TRP A 225 1.39 20.98 -15.13
C TRP A 225 2.78 20.46 -15.53
N ILE A 226 3.18 19.27 -15.09
CA ILE A 226 4.44 18.63 -15.52
C ILE A 226 4.46 18.44 -17.04
N SER A 227 3.36 17.96 -17.63
CA SER A 227 3.24 17.82 -19.08
C SER A 227 3.29 19.16 -19.82
N SER A 228 2.81 20.25 -19.22
CA SER A 228 2.96 21.59 -19.80
C SER A 228 4.43 22.03 -19.84
N LEU A 229 5.20 21.73 -18.79
CA LEU A 229 6.64 22.02 -18.73
C LEU A 229 7.43 21.18 -19.75
N GLN A 230 7.10 19.88 -19.91
CA GLN A 230 7.71 19.01 -20.92
C GLN A 230 7.53 19.58 -22.34
N LYS A 231 6.33 20.06 -22.66
CA LYS A 231 6.02 20.71 -23.95
C LYS A 231 6.79 22.01 -24.13
N GLU A 232 6.91 22.81 -23.07
CA GLU A 232 7.62 24.07 -23.09
C GLU A 232 9.12 23.89 -23.38
N VAL A 233 9.77 22.95 -22.68
CA VAL A 233 11.22 22.75 -22.80
C VAL A 233 11.62 21.84 -23.97
N GLY A 234 10.66 21.11 -24.56
CA GLY A 234 10.88 20.25 -25.72
C GLY A 234 11.54 18.90 -25.39
N GLY A 235 11.23 18.30 -24.25
CA GLY A 235 11.74 16.97 -23.88
C GLY A 235 10.92 16.26 -22.80
N GLU A 236 11.01 14.93 -22.76
CA GLU A 236 10.24 14.09 -21.84
C GLU A 236 10.83 14.08 -20.43
N GLU A 237 12.17 14.08 -20.29
CA GLU A 237 12.82 13.98 -18.99
C GLU A 237 13.27 15.35 -18.49
N LEU A 238 12.43 15.95 -17.66
CA LEU A 238 12.66 17.25 -17.05
C LEU A 238 13.70 17.18 -15.92
N VAL A 239 14.60 18.16 -15.88
CA VAL A 239 15.54 18.36 -14.76
C VAL A 239 15.38 19.75 -14.17
N LEU A 240 15.38 19.80 -12.84
CA LEU A 240 15.55 21.02 -12.08
C LEU A 240 17.03 21.14 -11.71
N VAL A 241 17.71 22.16 -12.24
CA VAL A 241 19.11 22.49 -11.95
C VAL A 241 19.13 23.68 -10.98
N TYR A 242 19.93 23.62 -9.93
CA TYR A 242 19.93 24.65 -8.90
C TYR A 242 21.30 24.88 -8.26
N SER A 243 21.50 26.11 -7.78
CA SER A 243 22.67 26.53 -7.01
C SER A 243 22.27 27.50 -5.88
N TYR A 244 23.19 27.75 -4.94
CA TYR A 244 22.93 28.63 -3.80
C TYR A 244 22.79 30.10 -4.23
N SER A 245 23.58 30.53 -5.22
CA SER A 245 23.55 31.84 -5.86
C SER A 245 23.69 31.70 -7.37
N GLU A 246 23.42 32.79 -8.10
CA GLU A 246 23.65 32.89 -9.54
C GLU A 246 25.14 32.84 -9.88
N GLU A 247 25.99 33.53 -9.11
CA GLU A 247 27.46 33.51 -9.27
C GLU A 247 28.02 32.07 -9.26
N LEU A 248 27.62 31.25 -8.27
CA LEU A 248 28.03 29.85 -8.20
C LEU A 248 27.48 29.01 -9.35
N PHE A 249 26.32 29.39 -9.88
CA PHE A 249 25.75 28.73 -11.06
C PHE A 249 26.62 29.01 -12.30
N GLU A 250 27.06 30.25 -12.50
CA GLU A 250 27.95 30.65 -13.60
C GLU A 250 29.34 30.01 -13.49
N GLU A 251 29.82 29.78 -12.28
CA GLU A 251 31.06 29.01 -12.01
C GLU A 251 30.89 27.49 -12.24
N GLY A 252 29.69 27.02 -12.59
CA GLY A 252 29.39 25.62 -12.84
C GLY A 252 29.18 24.78 -11.58
N ILE A 253 29.10 25.40 -10.40
CA ILE A 253 28.84 24.73 -9.12
C ILE A 253 27.32 24.54 -8.98
N VAL A 254 26.81 23.48 -9.58
CA VAL A 254 25.37 23.17 -9.66
C VAL A 254 25.02 21.81 -9.07
N LYS A 255 23.76 21.67 -8.67
CA LYS A 255 23.10 20.41 -8.36
C LYS A 255 21.90 20.23 -9.28
N PHE A 256 21.41 19.03 -9.43
CA PHE A 256 20.18 18.79 -10.18
C PHE A 256 19.31 17.70 -9.53
N SER A 257 18.04 17.70 -9.89
CA SER A 257 17.09 16.62 -9.58
C SER A 257 16.22 16.34 -10.81
N ILE A 258 16.04 15.07 -11.12
CA ILE A 258 15.09 14.62 -12.15
C ILE A 258 13.68 14.82 -11.62
N MET A 259 12.84 15.50 -12.39
CA MET A 259 11.42 15.61 -12.08
C MET A 259 10.75 14.31 -12.56
N GLN A 260 10.14 13.57 -11.65
CA GLN A 260 9.56 12.21 -11.83
C GLN A 260 8.35 12.18 -12.78
N SER A 261 8.53 12.68 -14.00
CA SER A 261 7.47 12.88 -14.99
C SER A 261 6.80 11.57 -15.40
N PRO A 262 7.53 10.45 -15.61
CA PRO A 262 6.91 9.15 -15.88
C PRO A 262 5.97 8.67 -14.77
N ASP A 263 6.34 8.88 -13.50
CA ASP A 263 5.55 8.45 -12.35
C ASP A 263 4.20 9.18 -12.29
N TYR A 264 4.13 10.46 -12.69
CA TYR A 264 2.86 11.18 -12.79
C TYR A 264 1.97 10.61 -13.90
N ILE A 265 2.56 10.24 -15.05
CA ILE A 265 1.81 9.64 -16.16
C ILE A 265 1.25 8.29 -15.72
N GLU A 266 2.07 7.44 -15.08
CA GLU A 266 1.62 6.16 -14.55
C GLU A 266 0.50 6.35 -13.52
N ALA A 267 0.68 7.26 -12.55
CA ALA A 267 -0.33 7.57 -11.56
C ALA A 267 -1.64 8.01 -12.22
N MET A 268 -1.60 8.92 -13.20
CA MET A 268 -2.80 9.37 -13.91
C MET A 268 -3.50 8.24 -14.67
N ASP A 269 -2.75 7.35 -15.32
CA ASP A 269 -3.33 6.23 -16.07
C ASP A 269 -3.91 5.17 -15.14
N GLU A 270 -3.30 4.93 -13.98
CA GLU A 270 -3.87 4.11 -12.92
C GLU A 270 -5.19 4.70 -12.42
N LEU A 271 -5.22 6.00 -12.14
CA LEU A 271 -6.41 6.70 -11.64
C LEU A 271 -7.59 6.63 -12.61
N LYS A 272 -7.34 6.70 -13.92
CA LYS A 272 -8.36 6.51 -14.98
C LYS A 272 -8.96 5.10 -14.99
N ARG A 273 -8.22 4.09 -14.54
CA ARG A 273 -8.71 2.70 -14.44
C ARG A 273 -9.57 2.48 -13.19
N LEU A 274 -9.47 3.40 -12.21
CA LEU A 274 -10.22 3.35 -10.95
C LEU A 274 -11.50 4.20 -10.98
N SER A 275 -11.67 5.08 -11.97
CA SER A 275 -12.86 5.90 -12.22
C SER A 275 -13.87 5.21 -13.14
#